data_AF-A0A810Q8M9-F1
#
_entry.id   AF-A0A810Q8M9-F1
#
_cell.length_a   1.000
_cell.length_b   1.000
_cell.length_c   1.000
_cell.angle_alpha   90.00
_cell.angle_beta   90.00
_cell.angle_gamma   90.00
#
_symmetry.space_group_name_H-M   'P 1'
#
loop_
_entity.id
_entity.type
_entity.pdbx_description
1 polymer ?
#
loop_
_entity_poly.entity_id
_entity_poly.type
_entity_poly.pdbx_seq_one_letter_code
_entity_poly.pdbx_strand_id
1 'polypeptide(L)'
;MTHIYLVRHAEAEGNLYRIAQGQGNSNLTDRGWRQVQALERRFADIQIDAVYASDLYRTCATASAIYKPKGLVLHRSRELREICVGVWEHRSWGEVYRRWPEEMEHFTNRPDLWHLEGAEDPLEARGRVLAAIRKIAAQHTGETVAVFSHGYVLRMLLSYLQGYSLEELGRTPTGDNTAVSLLEAEGDALRVVFRDDNSHLQLLGEKGKRPRGLEPGLWFAPLRLPEQAEVFCALASSLWQRSFDRTRLLEDGGRRETLLGYLGEEPVGVLQLDAASGWISLLGIRPDCRRRGFGVQLIGQAVQQTRAAGGGKIFAALPENGEARSFLEEYGFHPATDGAFVEKNIAFLPEFLGR
;
A
#
# COMPACT_ATOMS: atom_id res chain seq x y z
N MET A 1 -1.22 -33.18 -13.28
CA MET A 1 -0.47 -31.92 -13.04
C MET A 1 -1.46 -30.84 -12.66
N THR A 2 -1.13 -29.99 -11.70
CA THR A 2 -1.96 -28.84 -11.29
C THR A 2 -1.31 -27.55 -11.78
N HIS A 3 -2.08 -26.65 -12.37
CA HIS A 3 -1.59 -25.32 -12.76
C HIS A 3 -1.99 -24.30 -11.70
N ILE A 4 -1.03 -23.49 -11.23
CA ILE A 4 -1.26 -22.52 -10.15
C ILE A 4 -0.82 -21.13 -10.62
N TYR A 5 -1.78 -20.26 -10.90
CA TYR A 5 -1.51 -18.85 -11.12
C TYR A 5 -1.32 -18.15 -9.77
N LEU A 6 -0.13 -17.65 -9.51
CA LEU A 6 0.16 -16.80 -8.36
C LEU A 6 -0.02 -15.33 -8.77
N VAL A 7 -0.81 -14.57 -8.02
CA VAL A 7 -1.12 -13.19 -8.34
C VAL A 7 -0.83 -12.29 -7.14
N ARG A 8 -0.01 -11.25 -7.34
CA ARG A 8 0.18 -10.20 -6.32
C ARG A 8 -1.07 -9.32 -6.27
N HIS A 9 -1.49 -8.89 -5.08
CA HIS A 9 -2.59 -7.92 -4.97
C HIS A 9 -2.38 -6.65 -5.82
N ALA A 10 -3.49 -6.03 -6.23
CA ALA A 10 -3.51 -4.72 -6.88
C ALA A 10 -3.01 -3.61 -5.94
N GLU A 11 -2.69 -2.44 -6.49
CA GLU A 11 -2.21 -1.31 -5.71
C GLU A 11 -3.17 -0.98 -4.57
N ALA A 12 -2.61 -0.98 -3.36
CA ALA A 12 -3.34 -0.64 -2.15
C ALA A 12 -2.79 0.65 -1.53
N GLU A 13 -3.55 1.21 -0.59
CA GLU A 13 -3.22 2.45 0.12
C GLU A 13 -1.78 2.47 0.65
N GLY A 14 -1.29 1.39 1.26
CA GLY A 14 0.08 1.38 1.77
C GLY A 14 1.17 1.43 0.69
N ASN A 15 0.88 0.96 -0.54
CA ASN A 15 1.79 1.16 -1.67
C ASN A 15 1.85 2.64 -2.05
N LEU A 16 0.68 3.28 -2.17
CA LEU A 16 0.54 4.66 -2.60
C LEU A 16 1.08 5.66 -1.55
N TYR A 17 0.70 5.46 -0.30
CA TYR A 17 1.04 6.34 0.83
C TYR A 17 2.41 6.05 1.44
N ARG A 18 3.14 5.04 0.93
CA ARG A 18 4.46 4.62 1.43
C ARG A 18 4.41 4.18 2.90
N ILE A 19 3.47 3.30 3.22
CA ILE A 19 3.28 2.72 4.56
C ILE A 19 3.69 1.25 4.53
N ALA A 20 4.44 0.81 5.53
CA ALA A 20 4.72 -0.60 5.75
C ALA A 20 3.42 -1.32 6.19
N GLN A 21 2.90 -2.20 5.33
CA GLN A 21 1.59 -2.80 5.52
C GLN A 21 1.61 -4.07 6.37
N GLY A 22 2.61 -4.94 6.15
CA GLY A 22 2.63 -6.29 6.73
C GLY A 22 1.28 -7.00 6.60
N GLN A 23 0.73 -7.41 7.72
CA GLN A 23 -0.56 -8.07 7.85
C GLN A 23 -1.73 -7.10 8.15
N GLY A 24 -1.51 -5.79 8.15
CA GLY A 24 -2.56 -4.79 8.24
C GLY A 24 -3.44 -4.74 6.99
N ASN A 25 -4.73 -4.41 7.17
CA ASN A 25 -5.66 -4.20 6.05
C ASN A 25 -5.44 -2.82 5.40
N SER A 26 -5.57 -2.78 4.06
CA SER A 26 -5.45 -1.56 3.25
C SER A 26 -6.46 -1.60 2.10
N ASN A 27 -7.15 -0.48 1.84
CA ASN A 27 -8.05 -0.39 0.70
C ASN A 27 -7.26 -0.43 -0.62
N LEU A 28 -7.90 -0.88 -1.69
CA LEU A 28 -7.38 -0.67 -3.04
C LEU A 28 -7.50 0.82 -3.39
N THR A 29 -6.53 1.33 -4.14
CA THR A 29 -6.62 2.67 -4.72
C THR A 29 -7.49 2.66 -5.97
N ASP A 30 -7.85 3.83 -6.50
CA ASP A 30 -8.56 3.93 -7.78
C ASP A 30 -7.77 3.28 -8.93
N ARG A 31 -6.43 3.39 -8.88
CA ARG A 31 -5.55 2.65 -9.78
C ARG A 31 -5.61 1.15 -9.50
N GLY A 32 -5.61 0.72 -8.25
CA GLY A 32 -5.78 -0.67 -7.87
C GLY A 32 -7.03 -1.29 -8.49
N TRP A 33 -8.17 -0.59 -8.44
CA TRP A 33 -9.40 -1.04 -9.10
C TRP A 33 -9.28 -1.11 -10.63
N ARG A 34 -8.58 -0.17 -11.27
CA ARG A 34 -8.26 -0.28 -12.71
C ARG A 34 -7.37 -1.49 -13.03
N GLN A 35 -6.44 -1.83 -12.14
CA GLN A 35 -5.63 -3.05 -12.27
C GLN A 35 -6.48 -4.32 -12.10
N VAL A 36 -7.45 -4.33 -11.18
CA VAL A 36 -8.44 -5.43 -11.05
C VAL A 36 -9.20 -5.64 -12.35
N GLN A 37 -9.68 -4.57 -13.00
CA GLN A 37 -10.35 -4.66 -14.30
C GLN A 37 -9.45 -5.13 -15.45
N ALA A 38 -8.16 -4.78 -15.41
CA ALA A 38 -7.18 -5.27 -16.39
C ALA A 38 -6.88 -6.76 -16.17
N LEU A 39 -6.78 -7.19 -14.91
CA LEU A 39 -6.59 -8.58 -14.52
C LEU A 39 -7.81 -9.44 -14.87
N GLU A 40 -9.02 -8.94 -14.65
CA GLU A 40 -10.26 -9.60 -15.06
C GLU A 40 -10.25 -9.91 -16.57
N ARG A 41 -9.90 -8.92 -17.40
CA ARG A 41 -9.77 -9.11 -18.85
C ARG A 41 -8.70 -10.13 -19.21
N ARG A 42 -7.57 -10.16 -18.51
CA ARG A 42 -6.50 -11.15 -18.72
C ARG A 42 -6.97 -12.58 -18.46
N PHE A 43 -7.85 -12.78 -17.48
CA PHE A 43 -8.34 -14.09 -17.07
C PHE A 43 -9.71 -14.45 -17.63
N ALA A 44 -10.27 -13.65 -18.55
CA ALA A 44 -11.58 -13.87 -19.13
C ALA A 44 -11.72 -15.28 -19.73
N ASP A 45 -10.78 -15.65 -20.61
CA ASP A 45 -10.81 -16.91 -21.37
C ASP A 45 -9.99 -18.04 -20.74
N ILE A 46 -9.39 -17.80 -19.56
CA ILE A 46 -8.64 -18.82 -18.82
C ILE A 46 -9.62 -19.58 -17.92
N GLN A 47 -9.70 -20.90 -18.07
CA GLN A 47 -10.45 -21.73 -17.13
C GLN A 47 -9.75 -21.75 -15.77
N ILE A 48 -10.50 -21.45 -14.71
CA ILE A 48 -10.05 -21.49 -13.32
C ILE A 48 -11.09 -22.31 -12.56
N ASP A 49 -10.63 -23.35 -11.88
CA ASP A 49 -11.48 -24.29 -11.15
C ASP A 49 -11.64 -23.87 -9.68
N ALA A 50 -10.64 -23.18 -9.10
CA ALA A 50 -10.73 -22.61 -7.75
C ALA A 50 -9.92 -21.31 -7.57
N VAL A 51 -10.37 -20.46 -6.63
CA VAL A 51 -9.70 -19.20 -6.29
C VAL A 51 -9.39 -19.13 -4.79
N TYR A 52 -8.12 -18.95 -4.47
CA TYR A 52 -7.62 -18.75 -3.12
C TYR A 52 -7.08 -17.35 -2.94
N ALA A 53 -7.20 -16.78 -1.74
CA ALA A 53 -6.55 -15.54 -1.40
C ALA A 53 -6.06 -15.53 0.05
N SER A 54 -5.02 -14.75 0.32
CA SER A 54 -4.84 -14.23 1.67
C SER A 54 -6.12 -13.55 2.14
N ASP A 55 -6.47 -13.74 3.41
CA ASP A 55 -7.64 -13.16 4.06
C ASP A 55 -7.57 -11.64 4.28
N LEU A 56 -6.46 -10.99 3.89
CA LEU A 56 -6.33 -9.53 3.92
C LEU A 56 -7.18 -8.88 2.84
N TYR A 57 -7.68 -7.67 3.15
CA TYR A 57 -8.60 -6.93 2.29
C TYR A 57 -8.10 -6.82 0.85
N ARG A 58 -6.85 -6.34 0.67
CA ARG A 58 -6.28 -6.05 -0.66
C ARG A 58 -6.20 -7.28 -1.55
N THR A 59 -5.91 -8.47 -1.01
CA THR A 59 -5.89 -9.72 -1.78
C THR A 59 -7.31 -10.21 -2.08
N CYS A 60 -8.23 -10.13 -1.12
CA CYS A 60 -9.63 -10.49 -1.34
C CYS A 60 -10.32 -9.60 -2.38
N ALA A 61 -10.09 -8.29 -2.31
CA ALA A 61 -10.58 -7.32 -3.29
C ALA A 61 -9.97 -7.57 -4.67
N THR A 62 -8.66 -7.86 -4.76
CA THR A 62 -8.01 -8.18 -6.03
C THR A 62 -8.55 -9.47 -6.65
N ALA A 63 -8.79 -10.50 -5.81
CA ALA A 63 -9.32 -11.79 -6.26
C ALA A 63 -10.71 -11.68 -6.91
N SER A 64 -11.45 -10.60 -6.64
CA SER A 64 -12.75 -10.34 -7.26
C SER A 64 -12.69 -10.23 -8.79
N ALA A 65 -11.52 -9.93 -9.35
CA ALA A 65 -11.26 -10.00 -10.80
C ALA A 65 -11.53 -11.38 -11.41
N ILE A 66 -11.44 -12.46 -10.62
CA ILE A 66 -11.58 -13.83 -11.12
C ILE A 66 -12.79 -14.52 -10.52
N TYR A 67 -12.94 -14.53 -9.19
CA TYR A 67 -13.98 -15.37 -8.58
C TYR A 67 -15.40 -14.87 -8.86
N LYS A 68 -15.62 -13.54 -8.84
CA LYS A 68 -16.96 -12.97 -9.09
C LYS A 68 -17.47 -13.23 -10.51
N PRO A 69 -16.74 -12.86 -11.60
CA PRO A 69 -17.24 -13.06 -12.96
C PRO A 69 -17.38 -14.53 -13.35
N LYS A 70 -16.61 -15.44 -12.72
CA LYS A 70 -16.69 -16.88 -12.95
C LYS A 70 -17.66 -17.61 -12.00
N GLY A 71 -18.31 -16.90 -11.07
CA GLY A 71 -19.24 -17.50 -10.10
C GLY A 71 -18.58 -18.48 -9.12
N LEU A 72 -17.27 -18.34 -8.88
CA LEU A 72 -16.50 -19.23 -7.99
C LEU A 72 -16.54 -18.75 -6.54
N VAL A 73 -16.31 -19.67 -5.61
CA VAL A 73 -16.12 -19.35 -4.19
C VAL A 73 -14.69 -18.82 -3.97
N LEU A 74 -14.55 -17.79 -3.14
CA LEU A 74 -13.24 -17.32 -2.68
C LEU A 74 -12.82 -18.07 -1.41
N HIS A 75 -11.78 -18.89 -1.51
CA HIS A 75 -11.17 -19.58 -0.38
C HIS A 75 -10.12 -18.69 0.31
N ARG A 76 -10.43 -18.19 1.51
CA ARG A 76 -9.53 -17.32 2.27
C ARG A 76 -8.60 -18.12 3.16
N SER A 77 -7.31 -17.75 3.21
CA SER A 77 -6.30 -18.43 4.02
C SER A 77 -5.31 -17.47 4.64
N ARG A 78 -5.11 -17.56 5.97
CA ARG A 78 -4.06 -16.82 6.68
C ARG A 78 -2.66 -17.27 6.27
N GLU A 79 -2.52 -18.52 5.84
CA GLU A 79 -1.24 -19.10 5.39
C GLU A 79 -0.70 -18.41 4.13
N LEU A 80 -1.52 -17.63 3.41
CA LEU A 80 -1.13 -16.87 2.22
C LEU A 80 -0.79 -15.40 2.52
N ARG A 81 -0.84 -14.96 3.79
CA ARG A 81 -0.53 -13.58 4.19
C ARG A 81 0.89 -13.17 3.87
N GLU A 82 1.06 -11.86 3.70
CA GLU A 82 2.37 -11.21 3.66
C GLU A 82 3.15 -11.51 4.95
N ILE A 83 4.46 -11.33 4.89
CA ILE A 83 5.31 -11.38 6.07
C ILE A 83 4.81 -10.36 7.11
N CYS A 84 4.74 -10.78 8.38
CA CYS A 84 4.51 -9.83 9.47
C CYS A 84 5.77 -8.97 9.63
N VAL A 85 5.62 -7.64 9.57
CA VAL A 85 6.74 -6.70 9.74
C VAL A 85 6.75 -6.06 11.13
N GLY A 86 6.04 -6.66 12.09
CA GLY A 86 6.12 -6.31 13.50
C GLY A 86 5.94 -4.82 13.77
N VAL A 87 6.87 -4.24 14.51
CA VAL A 87 6.84 -2.81 14.89
C VAL A 87 6.86 -1.83 13.72
N TRP A 88 7.14 -2.27 12.48
CA TRP A 88 7.04 -1.42 11.29
C TRP A 88 5.62 -1.27 10.77
N GLU A 89 4.68 -2.17 11.10
CA GLU A 89 3.31 -2.06 10.58
C GLU A 89 2.70 -0.69 10.90
N HIS A 90 2.01 -0.12 9.90
CA HIS A 90 1.40 1.22 9.94
C HIS A 90 2.39 2.40 9.98
N ARG A 91 3.71 2.17 10.02
CA ARG A 91 4.72 3.23 9.89
C ARG A 91 4.97 3.62 8.45
N SER A 92 5.33 4.87 8.23
CA SER A 92 5.81 5.29 6.91
C SER A 92 7.19 4.69 6.65
N TRP A 93 7.51 4.39 5.39
CA TRP A 93 8.86 3.94 5.04
C TRP A 93 9.91 4.98 5.42
N GLY A 94 9.60 6.29 5.31
CA GLY A 94 10.50 7.35 5.74
C GLY A 94 10.87 7.25 7.22
N GLU A 95 9.91 6.87 8.08
CA GLU A 95 10.18 6.64 9.50
C GLU A 95 11.02 5.38 9.69
N VAL A 96 10.70 4.33 8.95
CA VAL A 96 11.40 3.05 9.05
C VAL A 96 12.88 3.20 8.66
N TYR A 97 13.17 3.81 7.51
CA TYR A 97 14.55 4.10 7.08
C TYR A 97 15.33 4.95 8.09
N ARG A 98 14.64 5.86 8.80
CA ARG A 98 15.27 6.73 9.80
C ARG A 98 15.58 5.99 11.10
N ARG A 99 14.65 5.16 11.58
CA ARG A 99 14.75 4.53 12.91
C ARG A 99 15.46 3.18 12.88
N TRP A 100 15.36 2.44 11.78
CA TRP A 100 15.90 1.09 11.60
C TRP A 100 16.68 0.98 10.28
N PRO A 101 17.73 1.78 10.07
CA PRO A 101 18.47 1.78 8.81
C PRO A 101 19.17 0.44 8.53
N GLU A 102 19.71 -0.23 9.56
CA GLU A 102 20.39 -1.52 9.42
C GLU A 102 19.39 -2.63 9.10
N GLU A 103 18.27 -2.70 9.82
CA GLU A 103 17.24 -3.69 9.55
C GLU A 103 16.57 -3.44 8.20
N MET A 104 16.47 -2.20 7.72
CA MET A 104 16.02 -1.91 6.35
C MET A 104 16.98 -2.43 5.29
N GLU A 105 18.29 -2.32 5.53
CA GLU A 105 19.30 -2.90 4.66
C GLU A 105 19.19 -4.42 4.64
N HIS A 106 19.02 -5.06 5.80
CA HIS A 106 18.78 -6.49 5.89
C HIS A 106 17.48 -6.90 5.19
N PHE A 107 16.35 -6.24 5.45
CA PHE A 107 15.08 -6.54 4.81
C PHE A 107 15.15 -6.46 3.28
N THR A 108 15.95 -5.53 2.74
CA THR A 108 16.09 -5.31 1.30
C THR A 108 17.04 -6.29 0.65
N ASN A 109 18.22 -6.49 1.26
CA ASN A 109 19.37 -7.13 0.63
C ASN A 109 19.82 -8.43 1.30
N ARG A 110 19.63 -8.57 2.61
CA ARG A 110 20.08 -9.70 3.44
C ARG A 110 18.98 -10.20 4.38
N PRO A 111 17.85 -10.69 3.83
CA PRO A 111 16.72 -11.10 4.67
C PRO A 111 17.04 -12.31 5.54
N ASP A 112 18.10 -13.06 5.24
CA ASP A 112 18.67 -14.07 6.12
C ASP A 112 19.21 -13.50 7.46
N LEU A 113 19.53 -12.21 7.49
CA LEU A 113 19.99 -11.48 8.69
C LEU A 113 18.88 -10.58 9.29
N TRP A 114 17.71 -10.51 8.64
CA TRP A 114 16.67 -9.60 9.08
C TRP A 114 15.92 -10.16 10.28
N HIS A 115 15.93 -9.39 11.36
CA HIS A 115 15.16 -9.64 12.56
C HIS A 115 14.61 -8.31 13.08
N LEU A 116 13.37 -8.34 13.56
CA LEU A 116 12.70 -7.16 14.07
C LEU A 116 11.67 -7.58 15.11
N GLU A 117 11.48 -6.76 16.14
CA GLU A 117 10.50 -7.01 17.20
C GLU A 117 9.09 -7.24 16.62
N GLY A 118 8.48 -8.37 16.99
CA GLY A 118 7.13 -8.75 16.57
C GLY A 118 7.01 -9.16 15.08
N ALA A 119 8.11 -9.19 14.33
CA ALA A 119 8.11 -9.63 12.94
C ALA A 119 8.15 -11.16 12.82
N GLU A 120 7.67 -11.67 11.69
CA GLU A 120 7.78 -13.08 11.32
C GLU A 120 9.16 -13.32 10.71
N ASP A 121 9.78 -14.46 11.02
CA ASP A 121 11.04 -14.84 10.40
C ASP A 121 10.85 -15.10 8.88
N PRO A 122 11.74 -14.59 8.00
CA PRO A 122 11.61 -14.79 6.55
C PRO A 122 11.60 -16.25 6.09
N LEU A 123 12.34 -17.16 6.74
CA LEU A 123 12.30 -18.60 6.43
C LEU A 123 10.96 -19.20 6.82
N GLU A 124 10.42 -18.83 7.98
CA GLU A 124 9.09 -19.26 8.43
C GLU A 124 8.00 -18.77 7.48
N ALA A 125 8.01 -17.49 7.11
CA ALA A 125 7.05 -16.90 6.17
C ALA A 125 7.07 -17.62 4.81
N ARG A 126 8.27 -17.89 4.27
CA ARG A 126 8.43 -18.65 3.03
C ARG A 126 7.93 -20.09 3.19
N GLY A 127 8.31 -20.77 4.27
CA GLY A 127 7.92 -22.15 4.55
C GLY A 127 6.40 -22.31 4.66
N ARG A 128 5.75 -21.38 5.36
CA ARG A 128 4.30 -21.28 5.50
C ARG A 128 3.59 -21.18 4.14
N VAL A 129 3.99 -20.22 3.30
CA VAL A 129 3.38 -20.03 1.99
C VAL A 129 3.67 -21.23 1.07
N LEU A 130 4.89 -21.78 1.10
CA LEU A 130 5.23 -22.98 0.32
C LEU A 130 4.34 -24.18 0.70
N ALA A 131 4.13 -24.41 2.01
CA ALA A 131 3.25 -25.47 2.49
C ALA A 131 1.79 -25.25 2.04
N ALA A 132 1.30 -24.00 2.09
CA ALA A 132 -0.03 -23.66 1.60
C ALA A 132 -0.19 -23.94 0.10
N ILE A 133 0.79 -23.57 -0.72
CA ILE A 133 0.77 -23.83 -2.18
C ILE A 133 0.78 -25.32 -2.48
N ARG A 134 1.63 -26.12 -1.79
CA ARG A 134 1.63 -27.58 -1.95
C ARG A 134 0.30 -28.21 -1.55
N LYS A 135 -0.30 -27.76 -0.45
CA LYS A 135 -1.63 -28.22 -0.03
C LYS A 135 -2.69 -27.93 -1.08
N ILE A 136 -2.72 -26.71 -1.62
CA ILE A 136 -3.64 -26.33 -2.70
C ILE A 136 -3.38 -27.20 -3.94
N ALA A 137 -2.12 -27.41 -4.32
CA ALA A 137 -1.75 -28.25 -5.46
C ALA A 137 -2.32 -29.66 -5.35
N ALA A 138 -2.16 -30.29 -4.18
CA ALA A 138 -2.62 -31.65 -3.90
C ALA A 138 -4.15 -31.77 -3.93
N GLN A 139 -4.87 -30.73 -3.50
CA GLN A 139 -6.34 -30.67 -3.51
C GLN A 139 -6.94 -30.54 -4.92
N HIS A 140 -6.15 -30.08 -5.89
CA HIS A 140 -6.60 -29.67 -7.22
C HIS A 140 -5.85 -30.43 -8.33
N THR A 141 -5.61 -31.73 -8.13
CA THR A 141 -4.86 -32.55 -9.11
C THR A 141 -5.57 -32.58 -10.46
N GLY A 142 -4.90 -32.07 -11.51
CA GLY A 142 -5.48 -32.00 -12.86
C GLY A 142 -6.25 -30.71 -13.15
N GLU A 143 -6.34 -29.81 -12.17
CA GLU A 143 -7.11 -28.56 -12.26
C GLU A 143 -6.18 -27.35 -12.36
N THR A 144 -6.79 -26.18 -12.61
CA THR A 144 -6.13 -24.87 -12.69
C THR A 144 -6.69 -23.94 -11.62
N VAL A 145 -5.83 -23.38 -10.77
CA VAL A 145 -6.24 -22.52 -9.67
C VAL A 145 -5.56 -21.15 -9.73
N ALA A 146 -6.24 -20.14 -9.19
CA ALA A 146 -5.66 -18.81 -8.98
C ALA A 146 -5.46 -18.55 -7.48
N VAL A 147 -4.26 -18.12 -7.09
CA VAL A 147 -3.88 -17.87 -5.69
C VAL A 147 -3.37 -16.43 -5.55
N PHE A 148 -4.08 -15.64 -4.76
CA PHE A 148 -3.79 -14.23 -4.52
C PHE A 148 -3.01 -14.03 -3.23
N SER A 149 -1.83 -13.45 -3.32
CA SER A 149 -0.93 -13.20 -2.18
C SER A 149 -0.20 -11.86 -2.35
N HIS A 150 0.97 -11.71 -1.74
CA HIS A 150 1.64 -10.44 -1.52
C HIS A 150 3.05 -10.42 -2.07
N GLY A 151 3.61 -9.23 -2.24
CA GLY A 151 4.82 -9.04 -3.04
C GLY A 151 6.04 -9.74 -2.43
N TYR A 152 6.26 -9.59 -1.12
CA TYR A 152 7.49 -10.07 -0.51
C TYR A 152 7.50 -11.59 -0.34
N VAL A 153 6.39 -12.17 0.16
CA VAL A 153 6.25 -13.64 0.24
C VAL A 153 6.27 -14.33 -1.13
N LEU A 154 5.66 -13.76 -2.17
CA LEU A 154 5.73 -14.34 -3.52
C LEU A 154 7.15 -14.25 -4.09
N ARG A 155 7.87 -13.15 -3.85
CA ARG A 155 9.29 -13.03 -4.22
C ARG A 155 10.11 -14.13 -3.54
N MET A 156 9.96 -14.33 -2.23
CA MET A 156 10.67 -15.38 -1.49
C MET A 156 10.36 -16.78 -2.02
N LEU A 157 9.08 -17.09 -2.25
CA LEU A 157 8.65 -18.38 -2.77
C LEU A 157 9.24 -18.64 -4.16
N LEU A 158 9.02 -17.71 -5.10
CA LEU A 158 9.43 -17.87 -6.50
C LEU A 158 10.96 -17.96 -6.62
N SER A 159 11.70 -17.14 -5.87
CA SER A 159 13.16 -17.18 -5.87
C SER A 159 13.70 -18.50 -5.29
N TYR A 160 13.09 -19.00 -4.22
CA TYR A 160 13.44 -20.31 -3.67
C TYR A 160 13.20 -21.45 -4.68
N LEU A 161 12.05 -21.46 -5.36
CA LEU A 161 11.75 -22.46 -6.40
C LEU A 161 12.70 -22.37 -7.61
N GLN A 162 13.37 -21.24 -7.79
CA GLN A 162 14.39 -21.02 -8.83
C GLN A 162 15.82 -21.27 -8.34
N GLY A 163 16.00 -21.75 -7.10
CA GLY A 163 17.30 -22.12 -6.55
C GLY A 163 18.08 -21.01 -5.84
N TYR A 164 17.49 -19.82 -5.67
CA TYR A 164 18.12 -18.74 -4.90
C TYR A 164 17.97 -18.98 -3.40
N SER A 165 19.04 -18.71 -2.65
CA SER A 165 18.99 -18.66 -1.19
C SER A 165 18.30 -17.38 -0.69
N LEU A 166 18.03 -17.28 0.61
CA LEU A 166 17.54 -16.02 1.19
C LEU A 166 18.62 -14.91 1.11
N GLU A 167 19.89 -15.24 1.29
CA GLU A 167 21.00 -14.30 1.14
C GLU A 167 21.03 -13.69 -0.28
N GLU A 168 20.58 -14.44 -1.29
CA GLU A 168 20.56 -13.97 -2.68
C GLU A 168 19.25 -13.27 -3.06
N LEU A 169 18.26 -13.21 -2.15
CA LEU A 169 16.94 -12.66 -2.47
C LEU A 169 17.02 -11.23 -2.99
N GLY A 170 17.94 -10.41 -2.45
CA GLY A 170 18.22 -9.05 -2.88
C GLY A 170 18.48 -8.90 -4.39
N ARG A 171 18.98 -9.96 -5.05
CA ARG A 171 19.27 -10.00 -6.50
C ARG A 171 18.04 -10.26 -7.37
N THR A 172 16.90 -10.61 -6.76
CA THR A 172 15.67 -10.99 -7.46
C THR A 172 14.66 -9.85 -7.48
N PRO A 173 13.89 -9.65 -8.56
CA PRO A 173 12.90 -8.59 -8.62
C PRO A 173 11.69 -8.90 -7.73
N THR A 174 10.98 -7.84 -7.33
CA THR A 174 9.61 -7.96 -6.80
C THR A 174 8.64 -7.70 -7.94
N GLY A 175 7.72 -8.62 -8.23
CA GLY A 175 6.71 -8.41 -9.27
C GLY A 175 5.79 -7.23 -8.94
N ASP A 176 5.37 -6.49 -9.96
CA ASP A 176 4.44 -5.36 -9.81
C ASP A 176 3.10 -5.77 -9.21
N ASN A 177 2.30 -4.80 -8.73
CA ASN A 177 0.91 -5.06 -8.37
C ASN A 177 0.16 -5.73 -9.54
N THR A 178 -0.64 -6.75 -9.24
CA THR A 178 -1.31 -7.68 -10.19
C THR A 178 -0.41 -8.48 -11.12
N ALA A 179 0.92 -8.44 -10.95
CA ALA A 179 1.80 -9.35 -11.69
C ALA A 179 1.43 -10.81 -11.42
N VAL A 180 1.52 -11.62 -12.48
CA VAL A 180 1.10 -13.01 -12.50
C VAL A 180 2.30 -13.91 -12.73
N SER A 181 2.38 -14.97 -11.97
CA SER A 181 3.32 -16.07 -12.15
C SER A 181 2.55 -17.36 -12.34
N LEU A 182 3.11 -18.34 -13.04
CA LEU A 182 2.51 -19.66 -13.20
C LEU A 182 3.45 -20.72 -12.66
N LEU A 183 2.93 -21.56 -11.77
CA LEU A 183 3.56 -22.80 -11.35
C LEU A 183 2.87 -23.99 -11.98
N GLU A 184 3.64 -25.04 -12.24
CA GLU A 184 3.15 -26.39 -12.46
C GLU A 184 3.51 -27.26 -11.26
N ALA A 185 2.55 -28.03 -10.78
CA ALA A 185 2.73 -28.97 -9.69
C ALA A 185 2.51 -30.41 -10.13
N GLU A 186 3.47 -31.28 -9.81
CA GLU A 186 3.41 -32.72 -10.02
C GLU A 186 3.92 -33.44 -8.77
N GLY A 187 3.01 -34.10 -8.03
CA GLY A 187 3.31 -34.56 -6.68
C GLY A 187 3.74 -33.39 -5.79
N ASP A 188 4.90 -33.53 -5.13
CA ASP A 188 5.48 -32.49 -4.27
C ASP A 188 6.38 -31.47 -5.01
N ALA A 189 6.63 -31.72 -6.30
CA ALA A 189 7.48 -30.86 -7.12
C ALA A 189 6.68 -29.66 -7.63
N LEU A 190 7.25 -28.47 -7.48
CA LEU A 190 6.73 -27.22 -8.01
C LEU A 190 7.75 -26.64 -8.98
N ARG A 191 7.31 -26.35 -10.21
CA ARG A 191 8.13 -25.75 -11.26
C ARG A 191 7.59 -24.38 -11.63
N VAL A 192 8.45 -23.36 -11.62
CA VAL A 192 8.09 -22.03 -12.15
C VAL A 192 8.10 -22.07 -13.67
N VAL A 193 6.94 -21.86 -14.30
CA VAL A 193 6.81 -21.75 -15.77
C VAL A 193 7.17 -20.34 -16.22
N PHE A 194 6.57 -19.34 -15.58
CA PHE A 194 6.95 -17.93 -15.73
C PHE A 194 6.68 -17.20 -14.41
N ARG A 195 7.33 -16.04 -14.22
CA ARG A 195 7.08 -15.18 -13.07
C ARG A 195 6.93 -13.71 -13.43
N ASP A 196 6.16 -13.03 -12.60
CA ASP A 196 6.04 -11.56 -12.57
C ASP A 196 5.57 -10.92 -13.89
N ASP A 197 4.78 -11.64 -14.71
CA ASP A 197 4.22 -11.08 -15.94
C ASP A 197 3.08 -10.09 -15.64
N ASN A 198 3.28 -8.85 -16.07
CA ASN A 198 2.37 -7.72 -15.89
C ASN A 198 1.84 -7.16 -17.22
N SER A 199 1.98 -7.91 -18.32
CA SER A 199 1.64 -7.47 -19.69
C SER A 199 0.22 -6.90 -19.84
N HIS A 200 -0.76 -7.38 -19.07
CA HIS A 200 -2.14 -6.86 -19.05
C HIS A 200 -2.26 -5.39 -18.61
N LEU A 201 -1.24 -4.85 -17.95
CA LEU A 201 -1.21 -3.45 -17.52
C LEU A 201 -0.81 -2.48 -18.64
N GLN A 202 -0.29 -2.96 -19.77
CA GLN A 202 0.11 -2.09 -20.90
C GLN A 202 -1.07 -1.26 -21.44
N LEU A 203 -2.29 -1.81 -21.38
CA LEU A 203 -3.52 -1.14 -21.82
C LEU A 203 -3.97 0.00 -20.88
N LEU A 204 -3.38 0.12 -19.68
CA LEU A 204 -3.64 1.26 -18.80
C LEU A 204 -2.97 2.56 -19.28
N GLY A 205 -2.18 2.51 -20.37
CA GLY A 205 -1.66 3.70 -21.05
C GLY A 205 -0.78 4.60 -20.19
N GLU A 206 -0.11 4.04 -19.19
CA GLU A 206 0.55 4.82 -18.14
C GLU A 206 1.83 5.49 -18.67
N LYS A 207 1.74 6.79 -18.97
CA LYS A 207 2.90 7.69 -19.10
C LYS A 207 3.38 8.08 -17.70
N GLY A 208 4.43 7.44 -17.19
CA GLY A 208 5.15 7.96 -16.04
C GLY A 208 6.00 6.92 -15.32
N LYS A 209 7.33 7.12 -15.35
CA LYS A 209 8.21 6.53 -14.32
C LYS A 209 7.81 7.14 -12.99
N ARG A 210 7.13 6.37 -12.13
CA ARG A 210 6.99 6.72 -10.72
C ARG A 210 8.38 6.74 -10.08
N PRO A 211 8.58 7.52 -8.99
CA PRO A 211 9.86 7.56 -8.29
C PRO A 211 10.33 6.14 -8.05
N ARG A 212 11.51 5.81 -8.57
CA ARG A 212 12.19 4.55 -8.26
C ARG A 212 12.29 4.46 -6.74
N GLY A 213 12.19 3.25 -6.20
CA GLY A 213 12.17 2.95 -4.77
C GLY A 213 13.45 3.30 -3.97
N LEU A 214 14.09 4.43 -4.26
CA LEU A 214 15.32 4.90 -3.63
C LEU A 214 15.11 6.11 -2.70
N GLU A 215 13.98 6.84 -2.76
CA GLU A 215 13.66 7.82 -1.70
C GLU A 215 12.76 7.16 -0.63
N PRO A 216 13.19 7.18 0.65
CA PRO A 216 12.43 6.63 1.79
C PRO A 216 10.98 7.13 1.90
N GLY A 217 10.70 8.31 1.37
CA GLY A 217 9.45 9.04 1.62
C GLY A 217 9.58 9.92 2.85
N LEU A 218 8.44 10.41 3.33
CA LEU A 218 8.37 11.27 4.51
C LEU A 218 8.27 10.44 5.80
N TRP A 219 8.85 10.95 6.88
CA TRP A 219 8.45 10.60 8.23
C TRP A 219 7.71 11.78 8.87
N PHE A 220 6.94 11.51 9.93
CA PHE A 220 6.04 12.50 10.51
C PHE A 220 6.31 12.68 12.00
N ALA A 221 6.20 13.91 12.47
CA ALA A 221 6.32 14.25 13.89
C ALA A 221 5.28 15.30 14.29
N PRO A 222 4.76 15.27 15.53
CA PRO A 222 3.97 16.35 16.07
C PRO A 222 4.73 17.67 16.03
N LEU A 223 4.01 18.75 15.68
CA LEU A 223 4.49 20.12 15.77
C LEU A 223 4.85 20.45 17.22
N ARG A 224 6.03 21.04 17.44
CA ARG A 224 6.50 21.52 18.76
C ARG A 224 6.58 23.04 18.75
N LEU A 225 5.77 23.67 19.58
CA LEU A 225 5.76 25.11 19.78
C LEU A 225 6.34 25.45 21.16
N PRO A 226 7.12 26.54 21.27
CA PRO A 226 7.34 27.58 20.24
C PRO A 226 8.47 27.27 19.24
N GLU A 227 9.24 26.19 19.40
CA GLU A 227 10.50 25.95 18.69
C GLU A 227 10.36 25.91 17.16
N GLN A 228 9.21 25.42 16.67
CA GLN A 228 8.95 25.24 15.24
C GLN A 228 7.97 26.27 14.66
N ALA A 229 7.69 27.35 15.38
CA ALA A 229 6.74 28.38 14.96
C ALA A 229 7.08 28.98 13.58
N GLU A 230 8.36 29.32 13.35
CA GLU A 230 8.81 29.91 12.08
C GLU A 230 8.67 28.95 10.91
N VAL A 231 9.08 27.69 11.08
CA VAL A 231 8.94 26.63 10.06
C VAL A 231 7.47 26.39 9.72
N PHE A 232 6.62 26.28 10.74
CA PHE A 232 5.19 26.06 10.54
C PHE A 232 4.54 27.24 9.81
N CYS A 233 4.86 28.47 10.21
CA CYS A 233 4.39 29.67 9.52
C CYS A 233 4.87 29.74 8.07
N ALA A 234 6.13 29.39 7.79
CA ALA A 234 6.67 29.36 6.44
C ALA A 234 6.00 28.29 5.56
N LEU A 235 5.73 27.10 6.12
CA LEU A 235 5.00 26.05 5.41
C LEU A 235 3.55 26.49 5.12
N ALA A 236 2.84 26.99 6.12
CA ALA A 236 1.45 27.45 5.96
C ALA A 236 1.33 28.63 4.98
N SER A 237 2.23 29.61 5.07
CA SER A 237 2.24 30.77 4.17
C SER A 237 2.46 30.38 2.72
N SER A 238 3.24 29.33 2.45
CA SER A 238 3.46 28.82 1.09
C SER A 238 2.22 28.17 0.44
N LEU A 239 1.17 27.92 1.23
CA LEU A 239 -0.09 27.31 0.79
C LEU A 239 -1.18 28.36 0.53
N TRP A 240 -1.10 29.50 1.20
CA TRP A 240 -2.10 30.55 1.12
C TRP A 240 -1.68 31.67 0.16
N GLN A 241 -2.56 32.02 -0.77
CA GLN A 241 -2.36 33.16 -1.67
C GLN A 241 -2.74 34.50 -1.01
N ARG A 242 -3.32 34.48 0.20
CA ARG A 242 -3.73 35.66 0.97
C ARG A 242 -2.90 35.78 2.26
N SER A 243 -2.83 37.00 2.81
CA SER A 243 -2.25 37.24 4.13
C SER A 243 -2.98 36.41 5.18
N PHE A 244 -2.22 35.79 6.09
CA PHE A 244 -2.77 35.00 7.20
C PHE A 244 -2.43 35.62 8.54
N ASP A 245 -3.29 35.37 9.53
CA ASP A 245 -3.04 35.75 10.91
C ASP A 245 -2.08 34.72 11.55
N ARG A 246 -0.82 35.12 11.71
CA ARG A 246 0.22 34.30 12.34
C ARG A 246 -0.16 33.87 13.75
N THR A 247 -0.74 34.76 14.55
CA THR A 247 -1.13 34.45 15.94
C THR A 247 -2.20 33.37 15.94
N ARG A 248 -3.25 33.55 15.13
CA ARG A 248 -4.32 32.57 15.01
C ARG A 248 -3.84 31.22 14.48
N LEU A 249 -2.96 31.20 13.47
CA LEU A 249 -2.37 29.97 12.95
C LEU A 249 -1.62 29.20 14.04
N LEU A 250 -0.80 29.90 14.85
CA LEU A 250 -0.03 29.29 15.93
C LEU A 250 -0.93 28.79 17.06
N GLU A 251 -1.98 29.55 17.42
CA GLU A 251 -2.98 29.11 18.39
C GLU A 251 -3.72 27.85 17.92
N ASP A 252 -4.17 27.81 16.66
CA ASP A 252 -4.83 26.64 16.08
C ASP A 252 -3.86 25.46 15.99
N GLY A 253 -2.59 25.69 15.60
CA GLY A 253 -1.54 24.68 15.55
C GLY A 253 -1.18 24.06 16.90
N GLY A 254 -1.30 24.82 18.00
CA GLY A 254 -1.12 24.31 19.36
C GLY A 254 -2.34 23.57 19.93
N ARG A 255 -3.54 23.78 19.35
CA ARG A 255 -4.78 23.15 19.82
C ARG A 255 -5.18 21.92 19.01
N ARG A 256 -4.92 21.93 17.70
CA ARG A 256 -5.30 20.85 16.77
C ARG A 256 -4.12 19.94 16.52
N GLU A 257 -4.40 18.66 16.28
CA GLU A 257 -3.36 17.71 15.90
C GLU A 257 -2.68 18.17 14.61
N THR A 258 -1.42 18.54 14.73
CA THR A 258 -0.61 19.08 13.63
C THR A 258 0.68 18.27 13.52
N LEU A 259 0.89 17.67 12.35
CA LEU A 259 2.08 16.91 11.99
C LEU A 259 2.91 17.67 10.97
N LEU A 260 4.22 17.66 11.16
CA LEU A 260 5.19 18.05 10.14
C LEU A 260 5.70 16.79 9.44
N GLY A 261 5.73 16.83 8.11
CA GLY A 261 6.33 15.80 7.26
C GLY A 261 7.76 16.17 6.90
N TYR A 262 8.68 15.24 7.10
CA TYR A 262 10.13 15.44 6.97
C TYR A 262 10.74 14.58 5.87
N LEU A 263 11.63 15.18 5.08
CA LEU A 263 12.52 14.47 4.16
C LEU A 263 13.94 14.54 4.74
N GLY A 264 14.46 13.42 5.23
CA GLY A 264 15.65 13.46 6.09
C GLY A 264 15.35 14.30 7.34
N GLU A 265 16.13 15.32 7.62
CA GLU A 265 15.88 16.23 8.76
C GLU A 265 15.15 17.52 8.34
N GLU A 266 14.83 17.69 7.04
CA GLU A 266 14.15 18.90 6.56
C GLU A 266 12.62 18.78 6.64
N PRO A 267 11.92 19.73 7.28
CA PRO A 267 10.47 19.82 7.21
C PRO A 267 10.03 20.32 5.83
N VAL A 268 9.23 19.52 5.14
CA VAL A 268 8.77 19.78 3.77
C VAL A 268 7.25 19.78 3.62
N GLY A 269 6.52 19.33 4.64
CA GLY A 269 5.06 19.23 4.60
C GLY A 269 4.41 19.49 5.96
N VAL A 270 3.12 19.81 5.91
CA VAL A 270 2.29 20.00 7.10
C VAL A 270 0.92 19.38 6.89
N LEU A 271 0.44 18.65 7.90
CA LEU A 271 -0.92 18.13 8.01
C LEU A 271 -1.49 18.62 9.33
N GLN A 272 -2.66 19.26 9.30
CA GLN A 272 -3.47 19.52 10.48
C GLN A 272 -4.81 18.82 10.30
N LEU A 273 -5.15 17.95 11.25
CA LEU A 273 -6.26 17.03 11.20
C LEU A 273 -7.03 17.06 12.51
N ASP A 274 -8.35 16.87 12.45
CA ASP A 274 -9.12 16.32 13.55
C ASP A 274 -9.46 14.86 13.22
N ALA A 275 -8.76 13.92 13.85
CA ALA A 275 -8.88 12.50 13.54
C ALA A 275 -10.27 11.93 13.87
N ALA A 276 -10.97 12.50 14.86
CA ALA A 276 -12.28 12.01 15.27
C ALA A 276 -13.35 12.33 14.23
N SER A 277 -13.30 13.53 13.63
CA SER A 277 -14.21 13.92 12.55
C SER A 277 -13.68 13.58 11.15
N GLY A 278 -12.39 13.34 11.00
CA GLY A 278 -11.71 13.19 9.70
C GLY A 278 -11.46 14.52 8.97
N TRP A 279 -11.63 15.66 9.65
CA TRP A 279 -11.52 16.98 9.01
C TRP A 279 -10.07 17.45 8.89
N ILE A 280 -9.59 17.61 7.66
CA ILE A 280 -8.28 18.17 7.32
C ILE A 280 -8.41 19.69 7.25
N SER A 281 -7.79 20.36 8.23
CA SER A 281 -7.78 21.83 8.33
C SER A 281 -6.65 22.47 7.53
N LEU A 282 -5.52 21.76 7.42
CA LEU A 282 -4.36 22.22 6.66
C LEU A 282 -3.66 21.01 6.05
N LEU A 283 -3.36 21.07 4.75
CA LEU A 283 -2.56 20.05 4.08
C LEU A 283 -1.69 20.73 3.04
N GLY A 284 -0.38 20.49 3.10
CA GLY A 284 0.51 21.17 2.20
C GLY A 284 1.93 20.66 2.14
N ILE A 285 2.57 20.97 1.02
CA ILE A 285 3.97 20.68 0.71
C ILE A 285 4.65 21.96 0.25
N ARG A 286 5.89 22.16 0.72
CA ARG A 286 6.80 23.23 0.30
C ARG A 286 6.92 23.26 -1.23
N PRO A 287 6.87 24.42 -1.90
CA PRO A 287 6.78 24.51 -3.37
C PRO A 287 7.83 23.71 -4.15
N ASP A 288 9.09 23.72 -3.72
CA ASP A 288 10.23 22.99 -4.30
C ASP A 288 10.12 21.46 -4.16
N CYS A 289 9.24 20.98 -3.28
CA CYS A 289 9.00 19.57 -3.02
C CYS A 289 7.71 19.04 -3.69
N ARG A 290 6.94 19.90 -4.37
CA ARG A 290 5.69 19.51 -5.04
C ARG A 290 5.95 18.61 -6.24
N ARG A 291 4.94 17.83 -6.65
CA ARG A 291 4.98 16.88 -7.80
C ARG A 291 6.02 15.76 -7.68
N ARG A 292 6.57 15.54 -6.47
CA ARG A 292 7.48 14.43 -6.15
C ARG A 292 6.81 13.23 -5.47
N GLY A 293 5.48 13.27 -5.30
CA GLY A 293 4.73 12.20 -4.60
C GLY A 293 4.76 12.30 -3.08
N PHE A 294 5.15 13.44 -2.50
CA PHE A 294 5.11 13.64 -1.05
C PHE A 294 3.71 14.01 -0.54
N GLY A 295 2.95 14.81 -1.30
CA GLY A 295 1.60 15.24 -0.89
C GLY A 295 0.66 14.08 -0.55
N VAL A 296 0.69 13.01 -1.34
CA VAL A 296 -0.16 11.83 -1.13
C VAL A 296 0.18 11.09 0.18
N GLN A 297 1.40 11.23 0.69
CA GLN A 297 1.80 10.63 1.97
C GLN A 297 1.15 11.36 3.16
N LEU A 298 0.85 12.66 3.04
CA LEU A 298 0.06 13.40 4.04
C LEU A 298 -1.40 12.94 4.05
N ILE A 299 -1.98 12.71 2.88
CA ILE A 299 -3.31 12.08 2.79
C ILE A 299 -3.27 10.72 3.50
N GLY A 300 -2.21 9.93 3.29
CA GLY A 300 -2.01 8.65 3.97
C GLY A 300 -2.00 8.76 5.49
N GLN A 301 -1.34 9.76 6.07
CA GLN A 301 -1.39 10.00 7.51
C GLN A 301 -2.80 10.35 8.00
N ALA A 302 -3.51 11.22 7.27
CA ALA A 302 -4.89 11.56 7.60
C ALA A 302 -5.81 10.34 7.59
N VAL A 303 -5.67 9.47 6.58
CA VAL A 303 -6.40 8.21 6.47
C VAL A 303 -6.11 7.29 7.66
N GLN A 304 -4.84 7.10 8.00
CA GLN A 304 -4.44 6.21 9.09
C GLN A 304 -4.99 6.67 10.44
N GLN A 305 -4.81 7.96 10.78
CA GLN A 305 -5.25 8.51 12.05
C GLN A 305 -6.78 8.51 12.18
N THR A 306 -7.48 8.91 11.11
CA THR A 306 -8.95 8.92 11.11
C THR A 306 -9.51 7.51 11.25
N ARG A 307 -8.93 6.53 10.54
CA ARG A 307 -9.35 5.13 10.64
C ARG A 307 -9.07 4.55 12.03
N ALA A 308 -7.94 4.89 12.63
CA ALA A 308 -7.61 4.48 14.01
C ALA A 308 -8.59 5.07 15.04
N ALA A 309 -9.15 6.25 14.76
CA ALA A 309 -10.21 6.87 15.56
C ALA A 309 -11.63 6.32 15.26
N GLY A 310 -11.75 5.32 14.37
CA GLY A 310 -13.04 4.70 13.99
C GLY A 310 -13.78 5.42 12.86
N GLY A 311 -13.17 6.43 12.24
CA GLY A 311 -13.76 7.18 11.13
C GLY A 311 -13.73 6.42 9.80
N GLY A 312 -14.78 6.60 9.00
CA GLY A 312 -14.92 6.01 7.65
C GLY A 312 -14.75 7.02 6.50
N LYS A 313 -14.56 8.30 6.79
CA LYS A 313 -14.41 9.38 5.80
C LYS A 313 -13.38 10.39 6.26
N ILE A 314 -12.74 11.06 5.31
CA ILE A 314 -11.96 12.28 5.55
C ILE A 314 -12.49 13.42 4.69
N PHE A 315 -12.33 14.64 5.19
CA PHE A 315 -12.89 15.85 4.61
C PHE A 315 -11.82 16.92 4.48
N ALA A 316 -11.94 17.79 3.48
CA ALA A 316 -11.10 18.98 3.37
C ALA A 316 -11.93 20.13 2.76
N ALA A 317 -11.61 21.37 3.12
CA ALA A 317 -12.22 22.53 2.48
C ALA A 317 -12.01 22.48 0.95
N LEU A 318 -13.01 22.90 0.18
CA LEU A 318 -12.91 22.95 -1.28
C LEU A 318 -11.81 23.96 -1.67
N PRO A 319 -10.73 23.55 -2.35
CA PRO A 319 -9.65 24.47 -2.67
C PRO A 319 -10.10 25.52 -3.69
N GLU A 320 -9.80 26.81 -3.43
CA GLU A 320 -10.01 27.89 -4.41
C GLU A 320 -9.09 27.72 -5.64
N ASN A 321 -7.91 27.12 -5.45
CA ASN A 321 -6.92 26.87 -6.50
C ASN A 321 -7.19 25.54 -7.23
N GLY A 322 -7.23 25.59 -8.57
CA GLY A 322 -7.37 24.42 -9.42
C GLY A 322 -6.29 23.34 -9.21
N GLU A 323 -5.04 23.69 -8.90
CA GLU A 323 -3.98 22.67 -8.70
C GLU A 323 -4.25 21.78 -7.47
N ALA A 324 -4.64 22.39 -6.34
CA ALA A 324 -4.96 21.66 -5.12
C ALA A 324 -6.24 20.82 -5.28
N ARG A 325 -7.23 21.36 -6.01
CA ARG A 325 -8.44 20.63 -6.35
C ARG A 325 -8.13 19.40 -7.21
N SER A 326 -7.39 19.56 -8.31
CA SER A 326 -6.99 18.46 -9.19
C SER A 326 -6.18 17.40 -8.44
N PHE A 327 -5.31 17.81 -7.51
CA PHE A 327 -4.56 16.89 -6.65
C PHE A 327 -5.48 16.06 -5.75
N LEU A 328 -6.45 16.68 -5.07
CA LEU A 328 -7.39 15.95 -4.22
C LEU A 328 -8.29 15.01 -5.05
N GLU A 329 -8.78 15.47 -6.20
CA GLU A 329 -9.57 14.67 -7.14
C GLU A 329 -8.78 13.45 -7.67
N GLU A 330 -7.50 13.61 -8.00
CA GLU A 330 -6.60 12.53 -8.42
C GLU A 330 -6.48 11.42 -7.36
N TYR A 331 -6.58 11.79 -6.08
CA TYR A 331 -6.48 10.88 -4.94
C TYR A 331 -7.82 10.56 -4.29
N GLY A 332 -8.92 10.60 -5.05
CA GLY A 332 -10.21 10.02 -4.67
C GLY A 332 -11.06 10.90 -3.75
N PHE A 333 -10.78 12.21 -3.70
CA PHE A 333 -11.71 13.17 -3.12
C PHE A 333 -12.73 13.62 -4.16
N HIS A 334 -13.97 13.81 -3.73
CA HIS A 334 -15.05 14.34 -4.56
C HIS A 334 -15.78 15.46 -3.82
N PRO A 335 -16.36 16.45 -4.53
CA PRO A 335 -17.21 17.45 -3.90
C PRO A 335 -18.35 16.80 -3.12
N ALA A 336 -18.58 17.27 -1.89
CA ALA A 336 -19.76 16.91 -1.12
C ALA A 336 -21.03 17.39 -1.84
N THR A 337 -22.18 16.82 -1.49
CA THR A 337 -23.46 17.09 -2.17
C THR A 337 -23.86 18.58 -2.15
N ASP A 338 -23.48 19.31 -1.11
CA ASP A 338 -23.72 20.75 -0.97
C ASP A 338 -22.63 21.64 -1.62
N GLY A 339 -21.56 21.03 -2.13
CA GLY A 339 -20.42 21.70 -2.78
C GLY A 339 -19.51 22.51 -1.85
N ALA A 340 -19.69 22.45 -0.53
CA ALA A 340 -18.94 23.30 0.41
C ALA A 340 -17.53 22.76 0.73
N PHE A 341 -17.34 21.45 0.63
CA PHE A 341 -16.09 20.76 0.92
C PHE A 341 -15.90 19.56 -0.01
N VAL A 342 -14.74 18.93 0.05
CA VAL A 342 -14.48 17.65 -0.61
C VAL A 342 -14.38 16.53 0.43
N GLU A 343 -14.87 15.36 0.07
CA GLU A 343 -14.83 14.17 0.92
C GLU A 343 -14.21 12.97 0.21
N LYS A 344 -13.60 12.07 1.00
CA LYS A 344 -13.09 10.79 0.54
C LYS A 344 -13.56 9.68 1.48
N ASN A 345 -14.15 8.62 0.93
CA ASN A 345 -14.48 7.42 1.69
C ASN A 345 -13.21 6.58 1.91
N ILE A 346 -12.95 6.23 3.17
CA ILE A 346 -11.78 5.45 3.60
C ILE A 346 -12.20 4.17 4.33
N ALA A 347 -13.50 3.87 4.43
CA ALA A 347 -14.01 2.67 5.04
C ALA A 347 -13.65 1.43 4.21
N PHE A 348 -13.45 0.30 4.87
CA PHE A 348 -13.34 -0.99 4.20
C PHE A 348 -14.73 -1.45 3.77
N LEU A 349 -14.81 -2.06 2.58
CA LEU A 349 -15.99 -2.84 2.20
C LEU A 349 -16.04 -4.15 3.02
N PRO A 350 -17.11 -4.40 3.80
CA PRO A 350 -17.19 -5.57 4.67
C PRO A 350 -17.05 -6.91 3.95
N GLU A 351 -17.46 -6.96 2.67
CA GLU A 351 -17.36 -8.17 1.85
C GLU A 351 -15.92 -8.65 1.62
N PHE A 352 -14.91 -7.78 1.72
CA PHE A 352 -13.50 -8.16 1.53
C PHE A 352 -12.72 -8.31 2.84
N LEU A 353 -13.31 -7.94 3.98
CA LEU A 353 -12.69 -8.17 5.28
C LEU A 353 -12.76 -9.66 5.62
N GLY A 354 -11.60 -10.26 5.94
CA GLY A 354 -11.52 -11.60 6.52
C GLY A 354 -12.47 -11.72 7.72
N ARG A 355 -13.20 -12.83 7.82
CA ARG A 355 -13.99 -13.16 9.02
C ARG A 355 -13.11 -13.85 10.04
#